data_AF-A0AAW0J0C3-F1
#
_entry.id   AF-A0AAW0J0C3-F1
#
_cell.length_a   1.000
_cell.length_b   1.000
_cell.length_c   1.000
_cell.angle_alpha   90.00
_cell.angle_beta   90.00
_cell.angle_gamma   90.00
#
_symmetry.space_group_name_H-M   'P 1'
#
loop_
_entity.id
_entity.type
_entity.pdbx_description
1 polymer ?
#
loop_
_entity_poly.entity_id
_entity_poly.type
_entity_poly.pdbx_seq_one_letter_code
_entity_poly.pdbx_strand_id
1 'polypeptide(L)' 'DGDDELIQNLLEPFNKDQIINLLRKAADKHCDVADRIRKVADEDPAHCKIFVHSLGWDTTLETLIVVFKEWVF' A
#
# COMPACT_ATOMS: atom_id res chain seq x y z
N ASP A 1 -2.75 25.14 7.45
CA ASP A 1 -1.55 25.17 8.29
C ASP A 1 -1.75 24.84 9.75
N GLY A 2 -2.57 25.56 10.53
CA GLY A 2 -2.62 25.31 11.98
C GLY A 2 -3.21 23.96 12.43
N ASP A 3 -4.02 23.29 11.61
CA ASP A 3 -4.74 22.06 12.04
C ASP A 3 -3.92 20.78 11.79
N ASP A 4 -3.17 20.73 10.67
CA ASP A 4 -2.32 19.57 10.33
C ASP A 4 -1.16 19.40 11.32
N GLU A 5 -0.53 20.51 11.75
CA GLU A 5 0.49 20.49 12.81
C GLU A 5 -0.07 19.96 14.14
N LEU A 6 -1.33 20.27 14.47
CA LEU A 6 -1.98 19.78 15.69
C LEU A 6 -2.21 18.26 15.61
N ILE A 7 -2.68 17.74 14.48
CA ILE A 7 -2.88 16.29 14.30
C ILE A 7 -1.53 15.55 14.34
N GLN A 8 -0.49 16.08 13.71
CA GLN A 8 0.83 15.44 13.72
C GLN A 8 1.39 15.33 15.15
N ASN A 9 1.30 16.41 15.94
CA ASN A 9 1.71 16.40 17.35
C ASN A 9 0.92 15.40 18.21
N LEU A 10 -0.36 15.17 17.89
CA LEU A 10 -1.18 14.17 18.58
C LEU A 10 -0.81 12.72 18.21
N LEU A 11 -0.30 12.50 16.99
CA LEU A 11 0.11 11.18 16.50
C LEU A 11 1.55 10.82 16.87
N GLU A 12 2.43 11.80 17.13
CA GLU A 12 3.83 11.59 17.52
C GLU A 12 4.02 10.58 18.68
N PRO A 13 3.25 10.62 19.78
CA PRO A 13 3.43 9.67 20.88
C PRO A 13 2.91 8.25 20.57
N PHE A 14 2.27 8.03 19.43
CA PHE A 14 1.69 6.73 19.09
C PHE A 14 2.75 5.79 18.53
N ASN A 15 2.77 4.56 19.04
CA ASN A 15 3.59 3.50 18.46
C ASN A 15 2.99 2.99 17.14
N LYS A 16 3.81 2.34 16.31
CA LYS A 16 3.43 1.80 14.99
C LYS A 16 2.11 1.03 15.01
N ASP A 17 1.93 0.09 15.95
CA ASP A 17 0.71 -0.72 16.05
C ASP A 17 -0.55 0.10 16.35
N GLN A 18 -0.41 1.17 17.15
CA GLN A 18 -1.52 2.07 17.47
C GLN A 18 -1.95 2.87 16.24
N ILE A 19 -0.97 3.37 15.47
CA ILE A 19 -1.22 4.08 14.20
C ILE A 19 -1.88 3.13 13.19
N ILE A 20 -1.39 1.90 13.04
CA ILE A 20 -1.98 0.90 12.16
C ILE A 20 -3.44 0.62 12.55
N ASN A 21 -3.72 0.43 13.84
CA ASN A 21 -5.08 0.16 14.30
C ASN A 21 -6.02 1.35 14.08
N LEU A 22 -5.53 2.58 14.24
CA LEU A 22 -6.30 3.80 13.95
C LEU A 22 -6.66 3.88 12.46
N LEU A 23 -5.67 3.69 11.58
CA LEU A 23 -5.86 3.71 10.13
C LEU A 23 -6.80 2.60 9.66
N ARG A 24 -6.68 1.39 10.21
CA ARG A 24 -7.60 0.28 9.92
C ARG A 24 -9.05 0.66 10.27
N LYS A 25 -9.28 1.18 11.48
CA LYS A 25 -10.62 1.60 11.93
C LYS A 25 -11.19 2.74 11.09
N ALA A 26 -10.34 3.64 10.61
CA ALA A 26 -10.75 4.70 9.70
C ALA A 26 -11.13 4.12 8.33
N ALA A 27 -10.33 3.21 7.78
CA ALA A 27 -10.60 2.51 6.52
C ALA A 27 -11.90 1.67 6.56
N ASP A 28 -12.23 1.06 7.70
CA ASP A 28 -13.51 0.34 7.88
C ASP A 28 -14.74 1.26 7.77
N LYS A 29 -14.58 2.55 8.08
CA LYS A 29 -15.67 3.54 8.08
C LYS A 29 -15.69 4.43 6.84
N HIS A 30 -14.55 4.57 6.18
CA HIS A 30 -14.30 5.55 5.11
C HIS A 30 -13.53 4.87 3.98
N CYS A 31 -14.21 4.63 2.85
CA CYS A 31 -13.62 3.96 1.70
C CYS A 31 -12.47 4.77 1.08
N ASP A 32 -12.56 6.10 1.10
CA ASP A 32 -11.51 7.01 0.62
C ASP A 32 -10.20 6.86 1.41
N VAL A 33 -10.29 6.58 2.70
CA VAL A 33 -9.11 6.28 3.53
C VAL A 33 -8.51 4.93 3.15
N ALA A 34 -9.34 3.92 2.91
CA ALA A 34 -8.88 2.60 2.47
C ALA A 34 -8.17 2.68 1.10
N ASP A 35 -8.74 3.40 0.14
CA ASP A 35 -8.15 3.61 -1.19
C ASP A 35 -6.83 4.39 -1.10
N ARG A 36 -6.74 5.39 -0.23
CA ARG A 36 -5.51 6.16 -0.04
C ARG A 36 -4.41 5.33 0.63
N ILE A 37 -4.76 4.48 1.60
CA ILE A 37 -3.81 3.53 2.19
C ILE A 37 -3.29 2.55 1.12
N ARG A 38 -4.18 2.01 0.28
CA ARG A 38 -3.79 1.12 -0.83
C ARG A 38 -2.84 1.82 -1.80
N LYS A 39 -3.21 3.02 -2.27
CA LYS A 39 -2.38 3.81 -3.17
C LYS A 39 -0.97 4.05 -2.62
N VAL A 40 -0.86 4.47 -1.36
CA VAL A 40 0.44 4.71 -0.72
C VAL A 40 1.24 3.41 -0.54
N ALA A 41 0.57 2.27 -0.29
CA ALA A 41 1.23 0.98 -0.20
C ALA A 41 1.70 0.46 -1.57
N ASP A 42 0.95 0.71 -2.64
CA ASP A 42 1.30 0.36 -4.02
C ASP A 42 2.43 1.23 -4.59
N GLU A 43 2.59 2.46 -4.09
CA GLU A 43 3.72 3.33 -4.42
C GLU A 43 5.07 2.80 -3.90
N ASP A 44 5.08 1.92 -2.89
CA ASP A 44 6.29 1.29 -2.38
C ASP A 44 6.49 -0.13 -2.97
N PRO A 45 7.37 -0.32 -3.97
CA PRO A 45 7.60 -1.62 -4.59
C PRO A 45 8.22 -2.66 -3.64
N ALA A 46 8.72 -2.27 -2.45
CA ALA A 46 9.20 -3.24 -1.47
C ALA A 46 8.04 -3.98 -0.77
N HIS A 47 6.83 -3.43 -0.81
CA HIS A 47 5.62 -4.03 -0.27
C HIS A 47 4.93 -4.97 -1.28
N CYS A 48 5.15 -4.78 -2.59
CA CYS A 48 4.59 -5.60 -3.66
C CYS A 48 5.52 -6.75 -4.12
N LYS A 49 6.17 -7.44 -3.17
CA LYS A 49 7.05 -8.57 -3.50
C LYS A 49 6.25 -9.85 -3.77
N ILE A 50 5.88 -10.05 -5.03
CA ILE A 50 5.33 -11.32 -5.51
C ILE A 50 6.45 -12.26 -5.97
N PHE A 51 6.37 -13.52 -5.58
CA PHE A 51 7.25 -14.59 -6.06
C PHE A 51 6.48 -15.41 -7.09
N VAL A 52 6.91 -15.35 -8.35
CA VAL A 52 6.33 -16.15 -9.43
C VAL A 52 7.11 -17.46 -9.55
N HIS A 53 6.44 -18.58 -9.27
CA HIS A 53 7.00 -19.92 -9.50
C HIS A 53 6.57 -20.44 -10.88
N SER A 54 7.32 -21.41 -11.41
CA SER A 54 6.99 -22.13 -12.66
C SER A 54 7.10 -21.32 -13.96
N LEU A 55 8.02 -20.37 -14.04
CA LEU A 55 8.37 -19.74 -15.32
C LEU A 55 9.11 -20.74 -16.22
N GLY A 56 8.63 -20.95 -17.44
CA GLY A 56 9.34 -21.75 -18.45
C GLY A 56 10.68 -21.11 -18.81
N TRP A 57 11.65 -21.90 -19.26
CA TRP A 57 13.01 -21.42 -19.57
C TRP A 57 13.06 -20.32 -20.65
N ASP A 58 12.01 -20.18 -21.45
CA ASP A 58 11.83 -19.16 -22.49
C ASP A 58 11.12 -17.89 -21.98
N THR A 59 10.80 -17.80 -20.68
CA THR A 59 10.09 -16.64 -20.15
C THR A 59 10.96 -15.40 -20.22
N THR A 60 10.52 -14.40 -21.01
CA THR A 60 11.19 -13.11 -21.12
C THR A 60 10.57 -12.09 -20.17
N LEU A 61 11.34 -11.04 -19.87
CA LEU A 61 10.88 -9.89 -19.08
C LEU A 61 9.62 -9.25 -19.71
N GLU A 62 9.55 -9.22 -21.04
CA GLU A 62 8.46 -8.60 -21.79
C GLU A 62 7.15 -9.37 -21.61
N THR A 63 7.19 -10.71 -21.68
CA THR A 63 6.04 -11.58 -21.39
C THR A 63 5.53 -11.39 -19.96
N LEU A 64 6.44 -11.27 -18.98
CA LEU A 64 6.08 -11.06 -17.58
C LEU A 64 5.38 -9.72 -17.38
N ILE A 65 5.91 -8.64 -17.97
CA ILE A 65 5.32 -7.30 -17.90
C ILE A 65 3.94 -7.27 -18.53
N VAL A 66 3.73 -7.93 -19.69
CA VAL A 66 2.42 -7.98 -20.35
C VAL A 66 1.38 -8.66 -19.47
N VAL A 67 1.71 -9.82 -18.90
CA VAL A 67 0.80 -10.57 -18.01
C VAL A 67 0.43 -9.72 -16.81
N PHE A 68 1.40 -9.11 -16.13
CA PHE A 68 1.11 -8.31 -14.93
C PHE A 68 0.51 -6.93 -15.23
N LYS A 69 0.61 -6.41 -16.46
CA LYS A 69 -0.08 -5.18 -16.88
C LYS A 69 -1.60 -5.33 -16.97
N GLU A 70 -2.11 -6.53 -17.25
CA GLU A 70 -3.56 -6.80 -17.23
C GLU A 70 -4.11 -6.90 -15.79
N TRP A 71 -3.24 -7.17 -14.82
CA TRP A 71 -3.60 -7.14 -13.41
C TRP A 71 -3.45 -5.71 -12.91
N VAL A 72 -4.48 -4.90 -13.13
CA VAL A 72 -4.60 -3.60 -12.47
C VAL A 72 -4.75 -3.86 -10.97
N PHE A 73 -3.72 -3.54 -10.19
CA PHE A 73 -3.79 -3.43 -8.72
C PHE A 73 -4.39 -2.08 -8.33
#